data_AF-A0A925L0P3-F1
#
_entry.id   AF-A0A925L0P3-F1
#
_cell.length_a   1.000
_cell.length_b   1.000
_cell.length_c   1.000
_cell.angle_alpha   90.00
_cell.angle_beta   90.00
_cell.angle_gamma   90.00
#
_symmetry.space_group_name_H-M   'P 1'
#
loop_
_entity.id
_entity.type
_entity.pdbx_description
1 polymer ?
#
loop_
_entity_poly.entity_id
_entity_poly.type
_entity_poly.pdbx_seq_one_letter_code
_entity_poly.pdbx_strand_id
1 'polypeptide(L)' 'FKLEFGRLYNGDDMQIVLADEISPDNCRLWDLKTGEKMDKDRFRRDLGNVEEAYQEVARRLGILPEGGPRDLKGPATMQ' A
#
# COMPACT_ATOMS: atom_id res chain seq x y z
N PHE A 1 -8.71 4.14 7.69
CA PHE A 1 -7.27 4.08 7.39
C PHE A 1 -6.50 4.76 8.52
N LYS A 2 -5.23 4.42 8.72
CA LYS A 2 -4.31 5.09 9.67
C LYS A 2 -3.29 5.90 8.86
N LEU A 3 -2.97 7.11 9.31
CA LEU A 3 -1.95 7.97 8.70
C LEU A 3 -0.94 8.40 9.76
N GLU A 4 0.30 8.60 9.34
CA GLU A 4 1.34 9.23 10.14
C GLU A 4 1.88 10.45 9.41
N PHE A 5 2.23 11.50 10.15
CA PHE A 5 2.71 12.75 9.60
C PHE A 5 4.03 13.15 10.23
N GLY A 6 4.97 13.58 9.39
CA GLY A 6 6.23 14.18 9.79
C GLY A 6 6.20 15.70 9.69
N ARG A 7 7.23 16.34 10.24
CA ARG A 7 7.52 17.76 10.05
C ARG A 7 8.79 17.88 9.24
N LEU A 8 8.72 18.58 8.11
CA LEU A 8 9.88 18.95 7.31
C LEU A 8 10.19 20.42 7.57
N TYR A 9 11.42 20.71 7.99
CA TYR A 9 11.88 22.07 8.24
C TYR A 9 12.81 22.49 7.11
N ASN A 10 12.56 23.67 6.53
CA ASN A 10 13.41 24.31 5.53
C ASN A 10 13.71 25.75 5.99
N GLY A 11 14.81 25.91 6.72
CA GLY A 11 15.08 27.15 7.45
C GLY A 11 14.02 27.38 8.53
N ASP A 12 13.38 28.55 8.50
CA ASP A 12 12.32 28.92 9.43
C ASP A 12 10.93 28.39 9.01
N ASP A 13 10.80 27.87 7.80
CA ASP A 13 9.54 27.31 7.29
C ASP A 13 9.36 25.85 7.72
N MET A 14 8.17 25.52 8.22
CA MET A 14 7.78 24.16 8.59
C MET A 14 6.60 23.68 7.75
N GLN A 15 6.75 22.48 7.17
CA GLN A 15 5.73 21.81 6.39
C GLN A 15 5.35 20.48 7.06
N ILE A 16 4.04 20.22 7.15
CA ILE A 16 3.53 18.91 7.53
C ILE A 16 3.52 18.02 6.29
N VAL A 17 4.16 16.86 6.39
CA VAL A 17 4.27 15.92 5.28
C VAL A 17 3.64 14.59 5.69
N LEU A 18 2.81 14.02 4.82
CA LEU A 18 2.32 12.67 5.00
C LEU A 18 3.48 11.68 4.89
N ALA A 19 3.62 10.79 5.86
CA ALA A 19 4.73 9.85 5.98
C ALA A 19 4.23 8.40 6.09
N ASP A 20 5.13 7.50 6.48
CA ASP A 20 4.89 6.05 6.62
C ASP A 20 4.44 5.42 5.29
N GLU A 21 3.39 4.60 5.30
CA GLU A 21 2.91 3.87 4.14
C GLU A 21 1.39 4.00 3.97
N ILE A 22 0.96 3.92 2.70
CA ILE A 22 -0.45 3.73 2.32
C ILE A 22 -0.57 2.37 1.66
N SER A 23 -1.01 1.38 2.43
CA SER A 23 -1.11 -0.02 2.01
C SER A 23 -2.37 -0.68 2.60
N PRO A 24 -2.74 -1.90 2.16
CA PRO A 24 -3.83 -2.65 2.78
C PRO A 24 -3.54 -3.09 4.23
N ASP A 25 -2.32 -2.86 4.75
CA ASP A 25 -2.03 -3.00 6.18
C ASP A 25 -2.70 -1.91 7.02
N ASN A 26 -2.69 -0.69 6.48
CA ASN A 26 -3.12 0.54 7.15
C ASN A 26 -4.52 1.01 6.70
N CYS A 27 -5.04 0.46 5.61
CA CYS A 27 -6.34 0.78 5.05
C CYS A 27 -7.28 -0.42 5.12
N ARG A 28 -8.48 -0.25 5.71
CA ARG A 28 -9.55 -1.23 5.53
C ARG A 28 -10.18 -1.01 4.16
N LEU A 29 -10.09 -2.02 3.30
CA LEU A 29 -10.51 -1.97 1.90
C LEU A 29 -11.47 -3.11 1.67
N TRP A 30 -12.74 -2.78 1.43
CA TRP A 30 -13.77 -3.79 1.19
C TRP A 30 -14.24 -3.68 -0.26
N ASP A 31 -14.39 -4.81 -0.92
CA ASP A 31 -14.98 -4.85 -2.25
C ASP A 31 -16.42 -4.31 -2.19
N LEU A 32 -16.73 -3.33 -3.04
CA LEU A 32 -18.04 -2.66 -3.02
C LEU A 32 -19.19 -3.58 -3.43
N LYS A 33 -18.94 -4.61 -4.24
CA LYS A 33 -19.98 -5.51 -4.75
C LYS A 33 -20.20 -6.69 -3.82
N THR A 34 -19.13 -7.27 -3.28
CA THR A 34 -19.18 -8.51 -2.49
C THR A 34 -19.09 -8.26 -0.99
N GLY A 35 -18.63 -7.08 -0.56
CA GLY A 35 -18.31 -6.80 0.85
C GLY A 35 -17.07 -7.54 1.34
N GLU A 36 -16.33 -8.19 0.45
CA GLU A 36 -15.16 -8.98 0.80
C GLU A 36 -14.02 -8.07 1.28
N LYS A 37 -13.34 -8.47 2.36
CA LYS A 37 -12.20 -7.72 2.90
C LYS A 37 -10.98 -7.98 2.05
N MET A 38 -10.35 -6.92 1.58
CA MET A 38 -9.15 -6.93 0.73
C MET A 38 -7.92 -6.37 1.47
N ASP A 39 -7.96 -6.38 2.80
CA ASP A 39 -6.97 -5.75 3.68
C ASP A 39 -6.45 -6.72 4.76
N LYS A 40 -5.57 -6.24 5.63
CA LYS A 40 -4.96 -7.04 6.70
C LYS A 40 -5.94 -7.70 7.66
N ASP A 41 -7.21 -7.29 7.71
CA ASP A 41 -8.25 -8.05 8.44
C ASP A 41 -8.39 -9.50 7.92
N ARG A 42 -7.98 -9.81 6.68
CA ARG A 42 -7.93 -11.19 6.19
C ARG A 42 -6.97 -12.05 7.02
N PHE A 43 -5.81 -11.50 7.37
CA PHE A 43 -4.88 -12.16 8.28
C PHE A 43 -5.41 -12.17 9.72
N ARG A 44 -5.87 -11.02 10.22
CA ARG A 44 -6.33 -10.88 11.63
C ARG A 44 -7.52 -11.78 11.99
N ARG A 45 -8.29 -12.21 10.99
CA ARG A 45 -9.51 -13.02 11.16
C ARG A 45 -9.42 -14.37 10.46
N ASP A 46 -8.23 -14.81 10.06
CA ASP A 46 -7.98 -16.10 9.44
C ASP A 46 -8.85 -16.38 8.18
N LEU A 47 -9.08 -15.35 7.35
CA LEU A 47 -9.91 -15.44 6.14
C LEU A 47 -9.16 -15.98 4.90
N GLY A 48 -7.87 -16.31 5.04
CA GLY A 48 -7.00 -16.77 3.95
C GLY A 48 -6.80 -15.73 2.84
N ASN A 49 -6.12 -16.13 1.76
CA ASN A 49 -5.92 -15.36 0.53
C ASN A 49 -5.46 -13.90 0.75
N VAL A 50 -4.48 -13.70 1.63
CA VAL A 50 -3.99 -12.35 1.98
C VAL A 50 -3.23 -11.75 0.79
N GLU A 51 -2.33 -12.51 0.19
CA GLU A 51 -1.50 -12.05 -0.94
C GLU A 51 -2.36 -11.73 -2.17
N GLU A 52 -3.31 -12.60 -2.51
CA GLU A 52 -4.21 -12.44 -3.65
C GLU A 52 -5.09 -11.19 -3.49
N ALA A 53 -5.57 -10.92 -2.27
CA ALA A 53 -6.31 -9.71 -1.97
C ALA A 53 -5.45 -8.45 -2.19
N TYR A 54 -4.18 -8.48 -1.81
CA TYR A 54 -3.27 -7.35 -1.99
C TYR A 54 -2.92 -7.16 -3.47
N GLN A 55 -2.72 -8.25 -4.20
CA GLN A 55 -2.54 -8.22 -5.66
C GLN A 55 -3.78 -7.66 -6.36
N GLU A 56 -4.98 -8.02 -5.92
CA GLU A 56 -6.23 -7.48 -6.49
C GLU A 56 -6.38 -5.98 -6.23
N VAL A 57 -6.00 -5.51 -5.03
CA VAL A 57 -5.94 -4.06 -4.75
C VAL A 57 -4.94 -3.38 -5.69
N ALA A 58 -3.73 -3.93 -5.81
CA ALA A 58 -2.69 -3.39 -6.68
C ALA A 58 -3.09 -3.38 -8.17
N ARG A 59 -3.79 -4.42 -8.62
CA ARG A 59 -4.36 -4.52 -9.98
C ARG A 59 -5.41 -3.44 -10.23
N ARG A 60 -6.31 -3.19 -9.28
CA ARG A 60 -7.35 -2.14 -9.40
C ARG A 60 -6.78 -0.74 -9.39
N LEU A 61 -5.68 -0.52 -8.66
CA LEU A 61 -4.95 0.74 -8.67
C LEU A 61 -4.05 0.91 -9.90
N GLY A 62 -3.88 -0.13 -10.73
CA GLY A 62 -3.04 -0.09 -11.93
C GLY A 62 -1.54 -0.02 -11.62
N ILE A 63 -1.11 -0.50 -10.44
CA ILE A 63 0.29 -0.45 -9.99
C ILE A 63 1.03 -1.79 -10.13
N LEU A 64 0.34 -2.85 -10.55
CA LEU A 64 1.00 -4.08 -11.00
C LEU A 64 1.49 -3.88 -12.44
N PRO A 65 2.76 -4.22 -12.75
CA PRO A 65 3.20 -4.33 -14.13
C PRO A 65 2.35 -5.37 -14.85
N GLU A 66 1.88 -5.08 -16.06
CA GLU A 66 1.09 -6.04 -16.85
C GLU A 66 1.90 -7.28 -17.27
N GLY A 67 3.22 -7.26 -17.09
CA GLY A 67 4.13 -8.38 -17.28
C GLY A 67 4.51 -9.03 -15.95
N GLY A 68 4.65 -10.36 -15.94
CA GLY A 68 5.11 -11.16 -14.80
C GLY A 68 6.50 -10.79 -14.24
N PRO A 69 7.22 -11.70 -13.53
CA PRO A 69 8.31 -11.36 -12.59
C PRO A 69 9.59 -10.65 -13.10
N ARG A 70 9.59 -10.01 -14.27
CA ARG A 70 10.79 -9.49 -14.93
C ARG A 70 10.94 -7.97 -15.00
N ASP A 71 9.94 -7.17 -14.64
CA ASP A 71 9.98 -5.73 -14.98
C ASP A 71 10.15 -4.77 -13.79
N LEU A 72 10.97 -5.12 -12.80
CA LEU A 72 11.48 -4.17 -11.81
C LEU A 72 13.01 -4.27 -11.74
N LYS A 73 13.70 -3.53 -12.63
CA LYS A 73 15.08 -3.13 -12.35
C LYS A 73 15.02 -2.11 -11.21
N GLY A 74 15.30 -2.58 -9.99
CA GLY A 74 15.50 -1.68 -8.84
C GLY A 74 16.55 -0.61 -9.13
N PRO A 75 16.52 0.53 -8.42
CA PRO A 75 17.52 1.57 -8.61
C PRO A 75 18.91 0.98 -8.36
N ALA A 76 19.84 1.21 -9.29
CA ALA A 76 21.22 0.85 -9.09
C ALA A 76 21.75 1.66 -7.91
N THR A 77 22.08 0.99 -6.82
CA THR A 77 22.75 1.59 -5.66
C THR A 77 24.05 2.23 -6.16
N MET A 78 24.14 3.57 -6.10
CA MET A 78 25.44 4.23 -6.21
C MET A 78 26.18 4.01 -4.89
N GLN A 79 27.29 3.27 -4.97
CA GLN A 79 28.28 3.16 -3.90
C GLN A 79 29.04 4.49 -3.75
#